data_AF-A0A3N5RAG9-F1
#
_entry.id   AF-A0A3N5RAG9-F1
#
_cell.length_a   1.000
_cell.length_b   1.000
_cell.length_c   1.000
_cell.angle_alpha   90.00
_cell.angle_beta   90.00
_cell.angle_gamma   90.00
#
_symmetry.space_group_name_H-M   'P 1'
#
loop_
_entity.id
_entity.type
_entity.pdbx_description
1 polymer ?
#
loop_
_entity_poly.entity_id
_entity_poly.type
_entity_poly.pdbx_seq_one_letter_code
_entity_poly.pdbx_strand_id
1 'polypeptide(L)' 'MLNLNLSNEETKVLADVIECCISELRGEIVHTDNWEFKAELKQRKEMLRSLLIRMNQQIPVTVNN' A
#
# COMPACT_ATOMS: atom_id res chain seq x y z
N MET A 1 -8.08 16.26 -9.44
CA MET A 1 -7.00 15.27 -9.25
C MET A 1 -5.97 15.91 -8.33
N LEU A 2 -5.53 15.20 -7.29
CA LEU A 2 -4.55 15.71 -6.34
C LEU A 2 -3.18 15.12 -6.70
N ASN A 3 -2.15 15.96 -6.85
CA ASN A 3 -0.78 15.55 -7.13
C ASN A 3 0.04 15.65 -5.85
N LEU A 4 0.72 14.58 -5.49
CA LEU A 4 1.69 14.55 -4.39
C LEU A 4 3.09 14.64 -5.00
N ASN A 5 3.83 15.69 -4.64
CA ASN A 5 5.25 15.81 -4.96
C ASN A 5 6.03 15.29 -3.75
N LEU A 6 6.51 14.06 -3.86
CA LEU A 6 7.33 13.42 -2.83
C LEU A 6 8.75 13.25 -3.38
N SER A 7 9.74 13.45 -2.52
CA SER A 7 11.11 12.99 -2.75
C SER A 7 11.17 11.46 -2.82
N ASN A 8 12.29 10.92 -3.30
CA ASN A 8 12.52 9.47 -3.30
C ASN A 8 12.47 8.86 -1.89
N GLU A 9 12.97 9.60 -0.89
CA GLU A 9 12.99 9.19 0.51
C GLU A 9 11.58 9.16 1.10
N GLU A 10 10.79 10.21 0.88
CA GLU A 10 9.39 10.26 1.32
C GLU A 10 8.55 9.19 0.60
N THR A 11 8.81 8.95 -0.67
CA THR A 11 8.14 7.89 -1.45
C THR A 11 8.44 6.51 -0.86
N LYS A 12 9.70 6.26 -0.48
CA LYS A 12 10.11 5.01 0.16
C LYS A 12 9.45 4.84 1.53
N VAL A 13 9.49 5.87 2.39
CA VAL A 13 8.85 5.81 3.71
C VAL A 13 7.35 5.56 3.59
N LEU A 14 6.67 6.24 2.66
CA LEU A 14 5.24 6.04 2.45
C LEU A 14 4.94 4.65 1.87
N ALA A 15 5.79 4.12 0.98
CA ALA A 15 5.68 2.75 0.49
C ALA A 15 5.80 1.73 1.63
N ASP A 16 6.78 1.90 2.52
CA ASP A 16 6.98 1.03 3.69
C ASP A 16 5.77 1.08 4.63
N VAL A 17 5.20 2.26 4.88
CA VAL A 17 3.97 2.42 5.68
C VAL A 17 2.80 1.68 5.04
N ILE A 18 2.62 1.82 3.72
CA ILE A 18 1.54 1.13 2.99
C ILE A 18 1.72 -0.40 3.07
N GLU A 19 2.95 -0.90 2.97
CA GLU A 19 3.24 -2.34 3.15
C GLU A 19 2.86 -2.84 4.54
N CYS A 20 3.19 -2.09 5.59
CA CYS A 20 2.77 -2.40 6.96
C CYS A 20 1.24 -2.49 7.08
N CYS A 21 0.51 -1.48 6.58
CA CYS A 21 -0.96 -1.50 6.60
C CYS A 21 -1.55 -2.69 5.82
N ILE A 22 -0.96 -3.06 4.68
CA ILE A 22 -1.39 -4.24 3.91
C ILE A 22 -1.18 -5.52 4.74
N SER A 23 -0.08 -5.61 5.48
CA SER A 23 0.23 -6.76 6.35
C SER A 23 -0.81 -6.88 7.47
N GLU A 24 -1.12 -5.77 8.15
CA GLU A 24 -2.12 -5.73 9.22
C GLU A 24 -3.51 -6.11 8.73
N LEU A 25 -3.92 -5.58 7.56
CA LEU A 25 -5.21 -5.93 6.94
C LEU A 25 -5.31 -7.42 6.62
N ARG A 26 -4.22 -8.13 6.31
CA ARG A 26 -4.27 -9.59 6.13
C ARG A 26 -4.65 -10.27 7.43
N GLY A 27 -4.06 -9.84 8.55
CA GLY A 27 -4.42 -10.32 9.88
C GLY A 27 -5.89 -10.03 10.18
N GLU A 28 -6.34 -8.80 10.00
CA GLU A 28 -7.72 -8.40 10.29
C GLU A 28 -8.75 -9.18 9.43
N ILE A 29 -8.47 -9.37 8.14
CA ILE A 29 -9.31 -10.18 7.24
C ILE A 29 -9.43 -11.62 7.74
N VAL A 30 -8.32 -12.23 8.18
CA VAL A 30 -8.33 -13.62 8.68
C VAL A 30 -9.22 -13.75 9.91
N HIS A 31 -9.14 -12.80 10.84
CA HIS A 31 -9.88 -12.83 12.11
C HIS A 31 -11.29 -12.22 12.05
N THR A 32 -11.72 -11.71 10.89
CA THR A 32 -13.06 -11.14 10.70
C THR A 32 -14.05 -12.21 10.23
N ASP A 33 -15.12 -12.40 11.00
CA ASP A 33 -16.22 -13.32 10.69
C ASP A 33 -17.37 -12.66 9.92
N ASN A 34 -17.60 -11.36 10.11
CA ASN A 34 -18.61 -10.61 9.36
C ASN A 34 -18.19 -10.52 7.88
N TRP A 35 -18.95 -11.18 7.01
CA TRP A 35 -18.65 -11.25 5.57
C TRP A 35 -18.62 -9.88 4.88
N GLU A 36 -19.57 -9.00 5.19
CA GLU A 36 -19.67 -7.67 4.60
C GLU A 36 -18.46 -6.82 5.00
N PHE A 37 -18.13 -6.81 6.28
CA PHE A 37 -16.95 -6.11 6.78
C PHE A 37 -15.65 -6.69 6.19
N LYS A 38 -15.56 -8.02 6.06
CA LYS A 38 -14.43 -8.70 5.40
C LYS A 38 -14.28 -8.28 3.93
N ALA A 39 -15.38 -8.00 3.23
CA ALA A 39 -15.35 -7.50 1.86
C ALA A 39 -14.78 -6.08 1.79
N GLU A 40 -15.17 -5.20 2.72
CA GLU A 40 -14.59 -3.85 2.84
C GLU A 40 -13.09 -3.88 3.12
N LEU A 41 -12.64 -4.74 4.03
CA LEU A 41 -11.22 -4.92 4.33
C LEU A 41 -10.43 -5.39 3.12
N LYS A 42 -10.97 -6.34 2.34
CA LYS A 42 -10.36 -6.78 1.08
C LYS A 42 -10.28 -5.65 0.07
N GLN A 43 -11.33 -4.84 -0.07
CA GLN A 43 -11.32 -3.69 -0.96
C GLN A 43 -10.25 -2.67 -0.56
N ARG A 44 -10.15 -2.33 0.74
CA ARG A 44 -9.10 -1.44 1.27
C ARG A 44 -7.70 -1.98 0.97
N LYS A 45 -7.48 -3.27 1.19
CA LYS A 45 -6.20 -3.93 0.90
C LYS A 45 -5.82 -3.81 -0.58
N GLU A 46 -6.76 -4.05 -1.50
CA GLU A 46 -6.47 -3.95 -2.94
C GLU A 46 -6.24 -2.49 -3.41
N MET A 47 -6.92 -1.52 -2.81
CA MET A 47 -6.63 -0.10 -3.04
C MET A 47 -5.20 0.26 -2.62
N LEU A 48 -4.78 -0.18 -1.43
CA LEU A 48 -3.41 0.04 -0.93
C LEU A 48 -2.36 -0.67 -1.78
N ARG A 49 -2.60 -1.92 -2.21
CA ARG A 49 -1.71 -2.63 -3.14
C ARG A 49 -1.55 -1.89 -4.45
N SER A 50 -2.65 -1.40 -5.01
CA SER A 50 -2.63 -0.64 -6.26
C SER A 50 -1.86 0.68 -6.10
N LEU A 51 -1.97 1.33 -4.94
CA LEU A 51 -1.21 2.54 -4.62
C LEU A 51 0.29 2.24 -4.51
N LEU A 52 0.66 1.19 -3.78
CA LEU A 52 2.05 0.76 -3.61
C LEU A 52 2.72 0.45 -4.95
N ILE A 53 2.04 -0.27 -5.85
CA ILE A 53 2.56 -0.56 -7.19
C ILE A 53 2.87 0.73 -7.95
N ARG A 54 1.95 1.71 -7.94
CA ARG A 54 2.16 2.99 -8.62
C ARG A 54 3.30 3.78 -8.00
N MET A 55 3.46 3.74 -6.68
CA MET A 55 4.58 4.40 -6.00
C MET A 55 5.92 3.78 -6.35
N ASN A 56 6.02 2.45 -6.37
CA ASN A 56 7.25 1.75 -6.73
C ASN A 56 7.65 1.95 -8.20
N GLN A 57 6.68 2.22 -9.09
CA GLN A 57 6.95 2.61 -10.49
C GLN A 57 7.50 4.04 -10.63
N GLN A 58 7.32 4.90 -9.63
CA GLN A 58 7.79 6.29 -9.63
C GLN A 58 9.21 6.43 -9.07
N ILE A 59 9.75 5.41 -8.40
CA ILE A 59 11.13 5.39 -7.92
C ILE A 59 12.03 4.92 -9.08
N PRO A 60 12.91 5.77 -9.65
CA PRO A 60 13.87 5.30 -10.63
C PRO A 60 14.81 4.28 -9.97
N VAL A 61 14.92 3.09 -10.55
CA VAL A 61 15.87 2.06 -10.12
C VAL A 61 17.28 2.61 -10.26
N THR A 62 17.88 3.06 -9.16
CA THR A 62 19.31 3.35 -9.11
C THR A 62 20.06 2.02 -9.14
N VAL A 63 20.42 1.59 -10.36
CA VAL A 63 21.40 0.52 -10.57
C VAL A 63 22.75 1.08 -10.11
N ASN A 64 23.14 0.77 -8.88
CA ASN A 64 24.50 0.97 -8.42
C ASN A 64 25.36 -0.16 -9.01
N ASN A 65 26.18 0.19 -10.01
CA ASN A 65 27.29 -0.61 -10.53
C ASN A 65 28.44 -0.68 -9.51
#